data_AF-A0A1Z5L0R7-F1
#
_entry.id   AF-A0A1Z5L0R7-F1
#
_cell.length_a   1.000
_cell.length_b   1.000
_cell.length_c   1.000
_cell.angle_alpha   90.00
_cell.angle_beta   90.00
_cell.angle_gamma   90.00
#
_symmetry.space_group_name_H-M   'P 1'
#
loop_
_entity.id
_entity.type
_entity.pdbx_description
1 polymer ?
#
loop_
_entity_poly.entity_id
_entity_poly.type
_entity_poly.pdbx_seq_one_letter_code
_entity_poly.pdbx_strand_id
1 'polypeptide(L)'
;MWSFFSRDRTKDFGYEIGDRVYSAEDKSLWSVHNGKKRGADQDVSVFVFEVKGDSNAPLEAARGCVKRIKTLRHPNILQYVDSLETDKVIYLVTEYVEPLRLQVNNLSKNEELAISWGLHQVAKGLAFLTDDCGLSHNNVCCESIFVDKAGQWKIAGFEYMCAATDAPPLKTLPGLEAYTPPELCGSTPGSQRTAPKWSRDSYGLGCLTWEVFNGPLSTSSSLQRPGKVPKSLVPVFTQLVNPNPSSRISPAKFITKGRSHGGFLRNSFVDTMLFVEEIQIKDMTEKN
;
A
#
# COMPACT_ATOMS: atom_id res chain seq x y z
N MET A 1 -17.01 38.58 27.34
CA MET A 1 -17.40 37.58 26.34
C MET A 1 -16.18 37.33 25.46
N TRP A 2 -15.38 36.32 25.78
CA TRP A 2 -14.14 36.05 25.03
C TRP A 2 -14.51 35.47 23.66
N SER A 3 -14.18 36.21 22.60
CA SER A 3 -14.29 35.74 21.23
C SER A 3 -13.25 34.64 21.01
N PHE A 4 -13.71 33.40 20.85
CA PHE A 4 -12.92 32.31 20.30
C PHE A 4 -12.57 32.67 18.85
N PHE A 5 -11.41 33.29 18.64
CA PHE A 5 -10.79 33.29 17.33
C PHE A 5 -10.38 31.85 17.02
N SER A 6 -11.28 31.11 16.37
CA SER A 6 -10.89 29.92 15.60
C SER A 6 -9.89 30.41 14.55
N ARG A 7 -8.61 30.26 14.86
CA ARG A 7 -7.53 30.54 13.92
C ARG A 7 -7.74 29.56 12.78
N ASP A 8 -8.16 30.07 11.62
CA ASP A 8 -8.41 29.27 10.43
C ASP A 8 -7.13 28.54 10.05
N ARG A 9 -7.05 27.26 10.45
CA ARG A 9 -5.84 26.44 10.30
C ARG A 9 -5.47 26.24 8.83
N THR A 10 -6.37 26.53 7.90
CA THR A 10 -6.11 26.46 6.46
C THR A 10 -5.17 27.57 5.99
N LYS A 11 -5.11 28.72 6.67
CA LYS A 11 -4.21 29.83 6.32
C LYS A 11 -2.74 29.51 6.58
N ASP A 12 -2.48 28.62 7.51
CA ASP A 12 -1.14 28.13 7.85
C ASP A 12 -0.76 26.86 7.04
N PHE A 13 -1.63 26.40 6.12
CA PHE A 13 -1.33 25.24 5.26
C PHE A 13 -0.32 25.63 4.18
N GLY A 14 0.92 25.19 4.37
CA GLY A 14 2.07 25.54 3.52
C GLY A 14 2.09 24.91 2.12
N TYR A 15 0.95 24.43 1.60
CA TYR A 15 0.87 23.73 0.32
C TYR A 15 -0.26 24.29 -0.53
N GLU A 16 -0.02 24.30 -1.84
CA GLU A 16 -1.00 24.57 -2.88
C GLU A 16 -1.53 23.23 -3.39
N ILE A 17 -2.86 23.10 -3.41
CA ILE A 17 -3.55 21.91 -3.90
C ILE A 17 -3.97 22.18 -5.34
N GLY A 18 -3.44 21.39 -6.26
CA GLY A 18 -3.76 21.44 -7.68
C GLY A 18 -4.87 20.47 -8.06
N ASP A 19 -4.84 20.08 -9.33
CA ASP A 19 -5.86 19.22 -9.93
C ASP A 19 -5.94 17.85 -9.27
N ARG A 20 -7.16 17.31 -9.26
CA ARG A 20 -7.42 15.95 -8.80
C ARG A 20 -6.91 14.97 -9.85
N VAL A 21 -5.96 14.13 -9.46
CA VAL A 21 -5.35 13.10 -10.30
C VAL A 21 -6.19 11.83 -10.29
N TYR A 22 -6.68 11.45 -9.11
CA TYR A 22 -7.29 10.14 -8.93
C TYR A 22 -8.30 10.10 -7.78
N SER A 23 -9.34 9.28 -7.92
CA SER A 23 -10.30 8.94 -6.87
C SER A 23 -10.88 7.57 -7.17
N ALA A 24 -10.84 6.65 -6.19
CA ALA A 24 -11.47 5.35 -6.25
C ALA A 24 -12.57 5.30 -5.19
N GLU A 25 -13.75 5.87 -5.49
CA GLU A 25 -14.80 6.13 -4.48
C GLU A 25 -15.26 4.87 -3.74
N ASP A 26 -15.16 3.68 -4.35
CA ASP A 26 -15.54 2.40 -3.78
C ASP A 26 -14.39 1.64 -3.10
N LYS A 27 -13.14 2.12 -3.21
CA LYS A 27 -11.93 1.41 -2.73
C LYS A 27 -10.94 2.27 -1.94
N SER A 28 -11.07 3.59 -1.96
CA SER A 28 -10.24 4.55 -1.21
C SER A 28 -11.11 5.59 -0.51
N LEU A 29 -10.71 5.97 0.70
CA LEU A 29 -11.30 7.11 1.41
C LEU A 29 -10.80 8.46 0.87
N TRP A 30 -9.68 8.45 0.14
CA TRP A 30 -8.97 9.65 -0.27
C TRP A 30 -9.16 9.94 -1.75
N SER A 31 -9.34 11.22 -2.07
CA SER A 31 -9.01 11.74 -3.40
C SER A 31 -7.56 12.21 -3.42
N VAL A 32 -6.84 11.92 -4.50
CA VAL A 32 -5.42 12.27 -4.65
C VAL A 32 -5.30 13.45 -5.61
N HIS A 33 -4.61 14.49 -5.15
CA HIS A 33 -4.37 15.72 -5.89
C HIS A 33 -2.87 15.94 -6.08
N ASN A 34 -2.52 16.58 -7.20
CA ASN A 34 -1.21 17.19 -7.33
C ASN A 34 -1.10 18.33 -6.30
N GLY A 35 0.10 18.58 -5.80
CA GLY A 35 0.34 19.74 -4.95
C GLY A 35 1.76 20.26 -5.06
N LYS A 36 1.95 21.46 -4.52
CA LYS A 36 3.25 22.13 -4.48
C LYS A 36 3.46 22.81 -3.14
N LYS A 37 4.66 22.70 -2.59
CA LYS A 37 5.00 23.41 -1.34
C LYS A 37 5.14 24.90 -1.60
N ARG A 38 4.47 25.74 -0.81
CA ARG A 38 4.57 27.21 -0.93
C ARG A 38 5.99 27.67 -0.64
N GLY A 39 6.51 28.56 -1.49
CA GLY A 39 7.86 29.10 -1.33
C GLY A 39 9.00 28.12 -1.63
N ALA A 40 8.71 26.91 -2.14
CA ALA A 40 9.71 25.96 -2.59
C ALA A 40 9.28 25.33 -3.92
N ASP A 41 10.24 24.97 -4.77
CA ASP A 41 9.96 24.26 -6.02
C ASP A 41 9.90 22.74 -5.78
N GLN A 42 9.03 22.33 -4.86
CA GLN A 42 8.87 20.93 -4.46
C GLN A 42 7.45 20.45 -4.75
N ASP A 43 7.33 19.54 -5.72
CA ASP A 43 6.08 18.82 -5.99
C ASP A 43 5.79 17.81 -4.89
N VAL A 44 4.52 17.67 -4.54
CA VAL A 44 4.00 16.74 -3.54
C VAL A 44 2.69 16.12 -4.04
N SER A 45 2.28 15.02 -3.42
CA SER A 45 0.91 14.52 -3.56
C SER A 45 0.10 14.86 -2.32
N VAL A 46 -1.12 15.34 -2.51
CA VAL A 46 -2.05 15.72 -1.44
C VAL A 46 -3.24 14.78 -1.46
N PHE A 47 -3.35 13.95 -0.44
CA PHE A 47 -4.49 13.08 -0.18
C PHE A 47 -5.52 13.87 0.63
N VAL A 48 -6.75 13.92 0.11
CA VAL A 48 -7.85 14.71 0.68
C VAL A 48 -8.96 13.76 1.12
N PHE A 49 -9.31 13.81 2.40
CA PHE A 49 -10.47 13.12 2.96
C PHE A 49 -11.47 14.17 3.43
N GLU A 50 -12.64 14.20 2.78
CA GLU A 50 -13.75 15.07 3.16
C GLU A 50 -14.58 14.40 4.27
N VAL A 51 -14.80 15.12 5.37
CA VAL A 51 -15.65 14.63 6.47
C VAL A 51 -17.10 14.72 6.02
N LYS A 52 -17.75 13.57 5.86
CA LYS A 52 -19.14 13.44 5.37
C LYS A 52 -20.02 12.70 6.37
N GLY A 53 -21.18 13.28 6.68
CA GLY A 53 -22.22 12.67 7.52
C GLY A 53 -21.81 12.46 8.98
N ASP A 54 -22.65 11.73 9.72
CA ASP A 54 -22.49 11.51 11.17
C ASP A 54 -21.71 10.23 11.52
N SER A 55 -21.32 9.42 10.52
CA SER A 55 -20.57 8.18 10.75
C SER A 55 -19.11 8.48 11.06
N ASN A 56 -18.69 8.17 12.29
CA ASN A 56 -17.32 8.38 12.73
C ASN A 56 -16.32 7.34 12.19
N ALA A 57 -16.78 6.20 11.65
CA ALA A 57 -15.86 5.11 11.29
C ALA A 57 -14.88 5.48 10.15
N PRO A 58 -15.29 6.08 9.02
CA PRO A 58 -14.36 6.53 7.97
C PRO A 58 -13.40 7.62 8.47
N LEU A 59 -13.89 8.53 9.33
CA LEU A 59 -13.08 9.60 9.91
C LEU A 59 -11.97 9.03 10.83
N GLU A 60 -12.31 8.09 11.71
CA GLU A 60 -11.32 7.43 12.57
C GLU A 60 -10.32 6.60 11.77
N ALA A 61 -10.76 5.95 10.69
CA ALA A 61 -9.88 5.22 9.78
C ALA A 61 -8.88 6.17 9.07
N ALA A 62 -9.35 7.33 8.58
CA ALA A 62 -8.49 8.36 7.97
C ALA A 62 -7.49 8.95 8.99
N ARG A 63 -7.94 9.28 10.21
CA ARG A 63 -7.06 9.72 11.31
C ARG A 63 -6.04 8.66 11.68
N GLY A 64 -6.45 7.39 11.73
CA GLY A 64 -5.58 6.23 11.95
C GLY A 64 -4.48 6.14 10.90
N CYS A 65 -4.83 6.28 9.61
CA CYS A 65 -3.89 6.29 8.50
C CYS A 65 -2.82 7.38 8.67
N VAL A 66 -3.23 8.63 8.98
CA VAL A 66 -2.31 9.75 9.22
C VAL A 66 -1.38 9.48 10.42
N LYS A 67 -1.89 8.89 11.51
CA LYS A 67 -1.07 8.52 12.67
C LYS A 67 -0.03 7.46 12.33
N ARG A 68 -0.40 6.44 11.54
CA ARG A 68 0.51 5.36 11.14
C ARG A 68 1.63 5.85 10.23
N ILE A 69 1.29 6.53 9.13
CA ILE A 69 2.27 6.98 8.13
C ILE A 69 3.31 7.95 8.72
N LYS A 70 2.93 8.75 9.73
CA LYS A 70 3.86 9.63 10.47
C LYS A 70 5.02 8.90 11.12
N THR A 71 4.84 7.64 11.51
CA THR A 71 5.81 6.85 12.28
C THR A 71 6.62 5.87 11.43
N LEU A 72 6.13 5.50 10.25
CA LEU A 72 6.77 4.49 9.41
C LEU A 72 7.86 5.12 8.53
N ARG A 73 9.06 4.54 8.53
CA ARG A 73 10.20 4.99 7.72
C ARG A 73 10.84 3.79 7.05
N HIS A 74 10.58 3.63 5.76
CA HIS A 74 11.14 2.56 4.94
C HIS A 74 11.10 2.96 3.46
N PRO A 75 12.08 2.60 2.61
CA PRO A 75 12.13 3.02 1.21
C PRO A 75 10.89 2.67 0.38
N ASN A 76 10.23 1.55 0.71
CA ASN A 76 9.02 1.05 0.03
C ASN A 76 7.71 1.38 0.78
N ILE A 77 7.74 2.31 1.72
CA ILE A 77 6.57 2.87 2.40
C ILE A 77 6.44 4.33 1.96
N LEU A 78 5.22 4.77 1.62
CA LEU A 78 4.98 6.14 1.18
C LEU A 78 5.46 7.15 2.23
N GLN A 79 6.32 8.08 1.82
CA GLN A 79 6.92 9.04 2.73
C GLN A 79 5.93 10.13 3.13
N TYR A 80 5.66 10.22 4.43
CA TYR A 80 4.95 11.34 5.04
C TYR A 80 5.77 12.64 4.94
N VAL A 81 5.09 13.73 4.57
CA VAL A 81 5.66 15.10 4.58
C VAL A 81 4.96 15.96 5.61
N ASP A 82 3.64 16.10 5.52
CA ASP A 82 2.85 16.94 6.43
C ASP A 82 1.38 16.48 6.48
N SER A 83 0.58 17.01 7.41
CA SER A 83 -0.86 16.79 7.46
C SER A 83 -1.58 17.95 8.13
N LEU A 84 -2.77 18.29 7.64
CA LEU A 84 -3.66 19.25 8.29
C LEU A 84 -5.04 18.63 8.48
N GLU A 85 -5.56 18.71 9.70
CA GLU A 85 -6.93 18.31 10.01
C GLU A 85 -7.75 19.54 10.44
N THR A 86 -8.95 19.62 9.88
CA THR A 86 -10.00 20.59 10.22
C THR A 86 -11.31 19.83 10.46
N ASP A 87 -12.36 20.53 10.91
CA ASP A 87 -13.67 19.92 11.14
C ASP A 87 -14.33 19.38 9.85
N LYS A 88 -13.85 19.79 8.67
CA LYS A 88 -14.45 19.44 7.36
C LYS A 88 -13.58 18.54 6.50
N VAL A 89 -12.27 18.54 6.71
CA VAL A 89 -11.32 17.89 5.80
C VAL A 89 -10.03 17.51 6.53
N ILE A 90 -9.48 16.36 6.14
CA ILE A 90 -8.12 15.94 6.46
C ILE A 90 -7.28 15.98 5.17
N TYR A 91 -6.19 16.73 5.23
CA TYR A 91 -5.14 16.74 4.22
C TYR A 91 -3.96 15.91 4.73
N LEU A 92 -3.49 14.99 3.90
CA LEU A 92 -2.26 14.24 4.09
C LEU A 92 -1.33 14.54 2.91
N VAL A 93 -0.16 15.12 3.20
CA VAL A 93 0.86 15.50 2.22
C VAL A 93 1.99 14.48 2.26
N THR A 94 2.40 14.00 1.08
CA THR A 94 3.45 12.99 0.93
C THR A 94 4.49 13.43 -0.11
N GLU A 95 5.54 12.62 -0.29
CA GLU A 95 6.35 12.70 -1.53
C GLU A 95 5.43 12.63 -2.77
N TYR A 96 5.85 13.26 -3.87
CA TYR A 96 5.10 13.18 -5.12
C TYR A 96 5.05 11.75 -5.63
N VAL A 97 3.85 11.27 -5.89
CA VAL A 97 3.58 9.92 -6.40
C VAL A 97 2.38 9.89 -7.33
N GLU A 98 2.37 8.90 -8.22
CA GLU A 98 1.25 8.54 -9.07
C GLU A 98 0.62 7.21 -8.62
N PRO A 99 -0.71 7.02 -8.72
CA PRO A 99 -1.34 5.74 -8.38
C PRO A 99 -0.87 4.64 -9.34
N LEU A 100 -0.43 3.49 -8.78
CA LEU A 100 -0.01 2.34 -9.60
C LEU A 100 -1.10 1.91 -10.59
N ARG A 101 -2.37 2.00 -10.16
CA ARG A 101 -3.54 1.67 -10.97
C ARG A 101 -3.58 2.41 -12.32
N LEU A 102 -3.12 3.66 -12.39
CA LEU A 102 -3.09 4.42 -13.64
C LEU A 102 -1.97 3.97 -14.57
N GLN A 103 -0.88 3.43 -14.00
CA GLN A 103 0.26 2.95 -14.76
C GLN A 103 0.02 1.54 -15.31
N VAL A 104 -0.58 0.64 -14.51
CA VAL A 104 -0.79 -0.79 -14.86
C VAL A 104 -1.56 -0.99 -16.17
N ASN A 105 -2.51 -0.12 -16.49
CA ASN A 105 -3.32 -0.24 -17.71
C ASN A 105 -2.56 0.09 -19.01
N ASN A 106 -1.38 0.71 -18.90
CA ASN A 106 -0.59 1.19 -20.04
C ASN A 106 0.70 0.38 -20.27
N LEU A 107 0.87 -0.75 -19.56
CA LEU A 107 2.15 -1.48 -19.52
C LEU A 107 2.34 -2.46 -20.70
N SER A 108 3.44 -2.31 -21.45
CA SER A 108 4.01 -3.23 -22.46
C SER A 108 4.96 -4.31 -21.87
N LYS A 109 5.78 -4.97 -22.71
CA LYS A 109 6.70 -6.07 -22.32
C LYS A 109 7.91 -5.64 -21.47
N ASN A 110 8.44 -4.42 -21.68
CA ASN A 110 9.55 -3.90 -20.85
C ASN A 110 9.10 -3.70 -19.39
N GLU A 111 7.79 -3.62 -19.16
CA GLU A 111 7.22 -3.39 -17.84
C GLU A 111 7.01 -4.66 -17.01
N GLU A 112 7.18 -5.89 -17.56
CA GLU A 112 7.25 -7.09 -16.71
C GLU A 112 8.44 -7.04 -15.74
N LEU A 113 9.57 -6.45 -16.16
CA LEU A 113 10.74 -6.23 -15.30
C LEU A 113 10.44 -5.18 -14.22
N ALA A 114 9.71 -4.12 -14.58
CA ALA A 114 9.26 -3.09 -13.64
C ALA A 114 8.25 -3.66 -12.62
N ILE A 115 7.29 -4.47 -13.06
CA ILE A 115 6.35 -5.20 -12.18
C ILE A 115 7.12 -6.16 -11.29
N SER A 116 8.11 -6.89 -11.81
CA SER A 116 8.96 -7.77 -11.01
C SER A 116 9.68 -7.00 -9.90
N TRP A 117 10.22 -5.83 -10.21
CA TRP A 117 10.86 -4.98 -9.20
C TRP A 117 9.84 -4.42 -8.20
N GLY A 118 8.71 -3.91 -8.67
CA GLY A 118 7.63 -3.39 -7.84
C GLY A 118 7.05 -4.42 -6.86
N LEU A 119 6.81 -5.65 -7.31
CA LEU A 119 6.37 -6.75 -6.44
C LEU A 119 7.43 -7.13 -5.41
N HIS A 120 8.71 -7.10 -5.80
CA HIS A 120 9.83 -7.29 -4.85
C HIS A 120 9.82 -6.20 -3.77
N GLN A 121 9.64 -4.94 -4.16
CA GLN A 121 9.60 -3.79 -3.26
C GLN A 121 8.42 -3.82 -2.29
N VAL A 122 7.22 -4.15 -2.78
CA VAL A 122 6.05 -4.30 -1.91
C VAL A 122 6.25 -5.45 -0.94
N ALA A 123 6.76 -6.60 -1.41
CA ALA A 123 7.05 -7.72 -0.52
C ALA A 123 8.10 -7.36 0.56
N LYS A 124 9.11 -6.56 0.22
CA LYS A 124 10.13 -6.06 1.16
C LYS A 124 9.51 -5.12 2.21
N GLY A 125 8.67 -4.19 1.79
CA GLY A 125 7.93 -3.30 2.69
C GLY A 125 6.95 -4.05 3.61
N LEU A 126 6.26 -5.08 3.12
CA LEU A 126 5.36 -5.91 3.94
C LEU A 126 6.12 -6.78 4.94
N ALA A 127 7.30 -7.28 4.56
CA ALA A 127 8.20 -7.98 5.48
C ALA A 127 8.63 -7.05 6.62
N PHE A 128 9.06 -5.82 6.31
CA PHE A 128 9.36 -4.79 7.32
C PHE A 128 8.18 -4.54 8.28
N LEU A 129 6.96 -4.34 7.74
CA LEU A 129 5.78 -4.13 8.59
C LEU A 129 5.52 -5.31 9.54
N THR A 130 5.60 -6.53 9.01
CA THR A 130 5.24 -7.73 9.78
C THR A 130 6.34 -8.18 10.74
N ASP A 131 7.59 -8.13 10.30
CA ASP A 131 8.73 -8.71 11.00
C ASP A 131 9.40 -7.72 11.95
N ASP A 132 9.52 -6.46 11.54
CA ASP A 132 10.24 -5.45 12.33
C ASP A 132 9.27 -4.58 13.14
N CYS A 133 8.08 -4.29 12.60
CA CYS A 133 7.09 -3.44 13.28
C CYS A 133 6.01 -4.22 14.04
N GLY A 134 5.82 -5.51 13.77
CA GLY A 134 4.72 -6.29 14.32
C GLY A 134 3.33 -5.82 13.87
N LEU A 135 3.24 -5.19 12.70
CA LEU A 135 2.03 -4.60 12.12
C LEU A 135 1.54 -5.42 10.92
N SER A 136 0.23 -5.42 10.69
CA SER A 136 -0.37 -5.94 9.46
C SER A 136 -1.12 -4.83 8.73
N HIS A 137 -0.92 -4.74 7.42
CA HIS A 137 -1.44 -3.70 6.53
C HIS A 137 -2.94 -3.85 6.26
N ASN A 138 -3.39 -5.08 6.01
CA ASN A 138 -4.79 -5.49 5.75
C ASN A 138 -5.46 -4.88 4.50
N ASN A 139 -4.79 -4.02 3.74
CA ASN A 139 -5.35 -3.38 2.55
C ASN A 139 -4.46 -3.41 1.30
N VAL A 140 -3.62 -4.45 1.15
CA VAL A 140 -2.70 -4.52 0.00
C VAL A 140 -3.46 -4.82 -1.29
N CYS A 141 -3.47 -3.86 -2.22
CA CYS A 141 -4.04 -3.95 -3.57
C CYS A 141 -3.47 -2.85 -4.47
N CYS A 142 -3.83 -2.82 -5.76
CA CYS A 142 -3.38 -1.74 -6.66
C CYS A 142 -3.77 -0.32 -6.20
N GLU A 143 -4.86 -0.17 -5.42
CA GLU A 143 -5.31 1.13 -4.89
C GLU A 143 -4.46 1.61 -3.70
N SER A 144 -3.74 0.70 -3.06
CA SER A 144 -2.88 1.00 -1.92
C SER A 144 -1.40 1.15 -2.30
N ILE A 145 -1.07 1.06 -3.61
CA ILE A 145 0.30 1.17 -4.10
C ILE A 145 0.43 2.37 -5.01
N PHE A 146 1.49 3.14 -4.78
CA PHE A 146 1.83 4.33 -5.53
C PHE A 146 3.24 4.18 -6.10
N VAL A 147 3.56 4.97 -7.13
CA VAL A 147 4.85 4.96 -7.81
C VAL A 147 5.44 6.36 -7.74
N ASP A 148 6.67 6.48 -7.24
CA ASP A 148 7.39 7.75 -7.18
C ASP A 148 8.04 8.13 -8.53
N LYS A 149 8.64 9.33 -8.60
CA LYS A 149 9.33 9.81 -9.81
C LYS A 149 10.49 8.92 -10.26
N ALA A 150 11.05 8.08 -9.36
CA ALA A 150 12.11 7.14 -9.66
C ALA A 150 11.58 5.74 -10.03
N GLY A 151 10.27 5.59 -10.20
CA GLY A 151 9.63 4.32 -10.54
C GLY A 151 9.56 3.32 -9.40
N GLN A 152 9.81 3.76 -8.16
CA GLN A 152 9.79 2.87 -6.99
C GLN A 152 8.36 2.74 -6.45
N TRP A 153 7.97 1.52 -6.10
CA TRP A 153 6.65 1.25 -5.54
C TRP A 153 6.63 1.56 -4.04
N LYS A 154 5.61 2.29 -3.62
CA LYS A 154 5.37 2.80 -2.28
C LYS A 154 4.05 2.25 -1.74
N ILE A 155 4.10 1.59 -0.59
CA ILE A 155 2.90 1.13 0.11
C ILE A 155 2.24 2.33 0.81
N ALA A 156 0.94 2.51 0.60
CA ALA A 156 0.04 3.47 1.23
C ALA A 156 -1.24 2.74 1.67
N GLY A 157 -2.31 3.46 2.05
CA GLY A 157 -3.59 2.83 2.40
C GLY A 157 -3.62 2.20 3.79
N PHE A 158 -3.18 2.96 4.79
CA PHE A 158 -2.96 2.51 6.17
C PHE A 158 -4.20 2.59 7.07
N GLU A 159 -5.38 2.78 6.50
CA GLU A 159 -6.66 2.94 7.23
C GLU A 159 -7.02 1.71 8.06
N TYR A 160 -6.59 0.53 7.59
CA TYR A 160 -6.92 -0.77 8.18
C TYR A 160 -5.72 -1.41 8.89
N MET A 161 -4.64 -0.66 9.11
CA MET A 161 -3.44 -1.20 9.75
C MET A 161 -3.65 -1.42 11.25
N CYS A 162 -3.32 -2.62 11.74
CA CYS A 162 -3.37 -3.01 13.14
C CYS A 162 -2.12 -3.78 13.57
N ALA A 163 -2.00 -4.13 14.85
CA ALA A 163 -0.99 -5.11 15.24
C ALA A 163 -1.27 -6.45 14.53
N ALA A 164 -0.23 -7.16 14.11
CA ALA A 164 -0.40 -8.35 13.28
C ALA A 164 -1.11 -9.51 13.99
N THR A 165 -1.18 -9.46 15.33
CA THR A 165 -1.93 -10.37 16.20
C THR A 165 -3.40 -9.99 16.40
N ASP A 166 -3.76 -8.73 16.13
CA ASP A 166 -5.09 -8.21 16.40
C ASP A 166 -6.07 -8.55 15.29
N ALA A 167 -7.36 -8.59 15.63
CA ALA A 167 -8.42 -8.60 14.63
C ALA A 167 -8.34 -7.33 13.77
N PRO A 168 -8.42 -7.43 12.43
CA PRO A 168 -8.35 -6.25 11.58
C PRO A 168 -9.60 -5.39 11.76
N PRO A 169 -9.47 -4.05 11.62
CA PRO A 169 -10.64 -3.19 11.49
C PRO A 169 -11.51 -3.63 10.30
N LEU A 170 -12.83 -3.52 10.44
CA LEU A 170 -13.74 -3.84 9.35
C LEU A 170 -13.58 -2.86 8.19
N LYS A 171 -13.51 -3.38 6.97
CA LYS A 171 -13.50 -2.56 5.76
C LYS A 171 -14.89 -1.97 5.52
N THR A 172 -14.97 -0.64 5.46
CA THR A 172 -16.26 0.06 5.28
C THR A 172 -16.61 0.31 3.82
N LEU A 173 -15.64 0.18 2.92
CA LEU A 173 -15.81 0.42 1.49
C LEU A 173 -16.20 -0.87 0.75
N PRO A 174 -17.34 -0.90 0.03
CA PRO A 174 -17.82 -2.12 -0.63
C PRO A 174 -16.85 -2.71 -1.66
N GLY A 175 -16.15 -1.87 -2.42
CA GLY A 175 -15.19 -2.31 -3.42
C GLY A 175 -13.98 -3.04 -2.83
N LEU A 176 -13.76 -2.97 -1.52
CA LEU A 176 -12.69 -3.70 -0.83
C LEU A 176 -13.07 -5.13 -0.42
N GLU A 177 -14.33 -5.53 -0.57
CA GLU A 177 -14.80 -6.88 -0.20
C GLU A 177 -14.04 -7.99 -0.95
N ALA A 178 -13.72 -7.78 -2.23
CA ALA A 178 -12.98 -8.73 -3.06
C ALA A 178 -11.56 -9.05 -2.55
N TYR A 179 -11.01 -8.19 -1.70
CA TYR A 179 -9.65 -8.30 -1.14
C TYR A 179 -9.64 -8.85 0.29
N THR A 180 -10.81 -9.20 0.84
CA THR A 180 -10.92 -9.79 2.18
C THR A 180 -10.48 -11.26 2.13
N PRO A 181 -9.50 -11.68 2.95
CA PRO A 181 -9.11 -13.07 3.06
C PRO A 181 -10.31 -13.98 3.44
N PRO A 182 -10.39 -15.20 2.90
CA PRO A 182 -11.54 -16.08 3.08
C PRO A 182 -11.82 -16.46 4.54
N GLU A 183 -10.80 -16.49 5.40
CA GLU A 183 -10.94 -16.76 6.83
C GLU A 183 -11.61 -15.61 7.63
N LEU A 184 -11.78 -14.43 7.01
CA LEU A 184 -12.53 -13.32 7.59
C LEU A 184 -13.96 -13.24 7.05
N CYS A 185 -14.26 -13.96 5.96
CA CYS A 185 -15.61 -14.02 5.39
C CYS A 185 -16.51 -14.92 6.24
N GLY A 186 -17.59 -14.37 6.81
CA GLY A 186 -18.58 -15.14 7.57
C GLY A 186 -18.13 -15.59 8.97
N SER A 187 -16.96 -15.15 9.43
CA SER A 187 -16.45 -15.47 10.77
C SER A 187 -17.19 -14.69 11.85
N THR A 188 -17.70 -15.40 12.87
CA THR A 188 -18.20 -14.76 14.09
C THR A 188 -17.05 -14.01 14.79
N PRO A 189 -17.24 -12.76 15.24
CA PRO A 189 -16.24 -12.05 16.02
C PRO A 189 -15.80 -12.92 17.22
N GLY A 190 -14.51 -13.27 17.29
CA GLY A 190 -13.94 -14.10 18.36
C GLY A 190 -13.55 -15.54 17.97
N SER A 191 -13.96 -16.05 16.81
CA SER A 191 -13.47 -17.33 16.26
C SER A 191 -12.10 -17.13 15.56
N GLN A 192 -11.10 -16.61 16.27
CA GLN A 192 -9.76 -16.51 15.71
C GLN A 192 -9.08 -17.87 15.74
N ARG A 193 -9.06 -18.56 14.58
CA ARG A 193 -8.05 -19.59 14.35
C ARG A 193 -6.68 -18.91 14.39
N THR A 194 -5.76 -19.46 15.16
CA THR A 194 -4.36 -19.00 15.18
C THR A 194 -3.78 -19.09 13.76
N ALA A 195 -3.64 -17.94 13.10
CA ALA A 195 -3.04 -17.82 11.79
C ALA A 195 -1.65 -17.17 11.92
N PRO A 196 -0.71 -17.48 11.02
CA PRO A 196 0.56 -16.78 11.01
C PRO A 196 0.38 -15.27 10.81
N LYS A 197 1.16 -14.46 11.53
CA LYS A 197 1.04 -12.99 11.53
C LYS A 197 1.08 -12.34 10.12
N TRP A 198 1.74 -12.97 9.16
CA TRP A 198 1.85 -12.50 7.77
C TRP A 198 0.68 -12.89 6.87
N SER A 199 -0.20 -13.80 7.29
CA SER A 199 -1.11 -14.50 6.37
C SER A 199 -2.08 -13.57 5.64
N ARG A 200 -2.50 -12.49 6.29
CA ARG A 200 -3.43 -11.48 5.73
C ARG A 200 -2.75 -10.65 4.64
N ASP A 201 -1.57 -10.13 4.91
CA ASP A 201 -0.83 -9.33 3.94
C ASP A 201 -0.24 -10.18 2.83
N SER A 202 0.09 -11.44 3.08
CA SER A 202 0.40 -12.41 2.02
C SER A 202 -0.75 -12.60 1.05
N TYR A 203 -1.99 -12.72 1.55
CA TYR A 203 -3.16 -12.81 0.69
C TYR A 203 -3.34 -11.54 -0.14
N GLY A 204 -3.21 -10.36 0.48
CA GLY A 204 -3.26 -9.08 -0.22
C GLY A 204 -2.13 -8.89 -1.25
N LEU A 205 -0.91 -9.36 -0.98
CA LEU A 205 0.18 -9.42 -1.96
C LEU A 205 -0.18 -10.33 -3.14
N GLY A 206 -0.92 -11.41 -2.89
CA GLY A 206 -1.52 -12.26 -3.92
C GLY A 206 -2.56 -11.52 -4.76
N CYS A 207 -3.46 -10.75 -4.14
CA CYS A 207 -4.40 -9.88 -4.84
C CYS A 207 -3.67 -8.88 -5.74
N LEU A 208 -2.72 -8.13 -5.21
CA LEU A 208 -1.90 -7.18 -5.97
C LEU A 208 -1.19 -7.87 -7.14
N THR A 209 -0.57 -9.03 -6.89
CA THR A 209 0.10 -9.83 -7.92
C THR A 209 -0.86 -10.20 -9.05
N TRP A 210 -2.09 -10.59 -8.73
CA TRP A 210 -3.09 -10.89 -9.76
C TRP A 210 -3.49 -9.65 -10.54
N GLU A 211 -3.72 -8.53 -9.84
CA GLU A 211 -4.21 -7.28 -10.45
C GLU A 211 -3.24 -6.67 -11.45
N VAL A 212 -1.94 -6.70 -11.17
CA VAL A 212 -0.93 -6.09 -12.05
C VAL A 212 -0.81 -6.79 -13.40
N PHE A 213 -1.35 -8.01 -13.55
CA PHE A 213 -1.41 -8.73 -14.83
C PHE A 213 -2.82 -8.84 -15.42
N ASN A 214 -3.86 -8.86 -14.59
CA ASN A 214 -5.23 -9.13 -15.02
C ASN A 214 -6.15 -7.91 -14.97
N GLY A 215 -5.69 -6.80 -14.36
CA GLY A 215 -6.51 -5.63 -14.10
C GLY A 215 -7.29 -5.74 -12.78
N PRO A 216 -8.34 -4.93 -12.60
CA PRO A 216 -8.98 -4.74 -11.30
C PRO A 216 -9.63 -6.02 -10.77
N LEU A 217 -9.39 -6.35 -9.49
CA LEU A 217 -10.07 -7.49 -8.87
C LEU A 217 -11.53 -7.11 -8.54
N SER A 218 -12.47 -7.86 -9.11
CA SER A 218 -13.91 -7.69 -8.88
C SER A 218 -14.47 -8.66 -7.84
N THR A 219 -13.95 -9.88 -7.80
CA THR A 219 -14.38 -10.93 -6.86
C THR A 219 -13.18 -11.78 -6.43
N SER A 220 -13.19 -12.27 -5.19
CA SER A 220 -12.10 -13.10 -4.65
C SER A 220 -11.95 -14.44 -5.37
N SER A 221 -13.02 -14.97 -5.97
CA SER A 221 -13.00 -16.24 -6.73
C SER A 221 -12.11 -16.17 -7.98
N SER A 222 -11.87 -14.98 -8.54
CA SER A 222 -10.94 -14.78 -9.65
C SER A 222 -9.52 -15.24 -9.33
N LEU A 223 -9.10 -15.20 -8.06
CA LEU A 223 -7.77 -15.62 -7.61
C LEU A 223 -7.54 -17.13 -7.73
N GLN A 224 -8.60 -17.93 -7.90
CA GLN A 224 -8.48 -19.37 -8.17
C GLN A 224 -7.85 -19.66 -9.54
N ARG A 225 -7.86 -18.68 -10.45
CA ARG A 225 -7.28 -18.79 -11.78
C ARG A 225 -6.16 -17.75 -11.95
N PRO A 226 -4.93 -18.16 -12.30
CA PRO A 226 -3.81 -17.23 -12.45
C PRO A 226 -3.99 -16.24 -13.61
N GLY A 227 -4.82 -16.55 -14.61
CA GLY A 227 -5.07 -15.68 -15.75
C GLY A 227 -3.77 -15.35 -16.51
N LYS A 228 -3.44 -14.07 -16.62
CA LYS A 228 -2.24 -13.53 -17.27
C LYS A 228 -0.98 -13.53 -16.38
N VAL A 229 -1.04 -14.03 -15.15
CA VAL A 229 0.14 -14.13 -14.27
C VAL A 229 1.21 -15.01 -14.94
N PRO A 230 2.47 -14.55 -15.04
CA PRO A 230 3.56 -15.30 -15.68
C PRO A 230 3.77 -16.68 -15.06
N LYS A 231 4.06 -17.70 -15.89
CA LYS A 231 4.22 -19.09 -15.45
C LYS A 231 5.27 -19.27 -14.35
N SER A 232 6.35 -18.48 -14.38
CA SER A 232 7.41 -18.47 -13.36
C SER A 232 6.97 -17.87 -12.02
N LEU A 233 5.86 -17.11 -11.99
CA LEU A 233 5.29 -16.48 -10.79
C LEU A 233 4.12 -17.29 -10.20
N VAL A 234 3.42 -18.08 -11.01
CA VAL A 234 2.26 -18.90 -10.59
C VAL A 234 2.51 -19.74 -9.32
N PRO A 235 3.66 -20.44 -9.15
CA PRO A 235 3.88 -21.28 -7.97
C PRO A 235 3.91 -20.51 -6.65
N VAL A 236 4.50 -19.30 -6.65
CA VAL A 236 4.53 -18.46 -5.45
C VAL A 236 3.22 -17.68 -5.28
N PHE A 237 2.58 -17.27 -6.38
CA PHE A 237 1.24 -16.66 -6.36
C PHE A 237 0.20 -17.58 -5.71
N THR A 238 0.12 -18.84 -6.11
CA THR A 238 -0.85 -19.80 -5.53
C THR A 238 -0.60 -20.07 -4.05
N GLN A 239 0.65 -19.97 -3.59
CA GLN A 239 0.99 -20.03 -2.17
C GLN A 239 0.54 -18.78 -1.41
N LEU A 240 0.57 -17.59 -2.02
CA LEU A 240 0.09 -16.36 -1.40
C LEU A 240 -1.44 -16.38 -1.17
N VAL A 241 -2.20 -16.83 -2.18
CA VAL A 241 -3.68 -16.85 -2.13
C VAL A 241 -4.26 -18.15 -1.60
N ASN A 242 -3.48 -18.97 -0.90
CA ASN A 242 -3.96 -20.24 -0.36
C ASN A 242 -5.15 -20.01 0.60
N PRO A 243 -6.28 -20.74 0.47
CA PRO A 243 -7.42 -20.59 1.36
C PRO A 243 -7.09 -20.86 2.84
N ASN A 244 -6.13 -21.75 3.11
CA ASN A 244 -5.63 -21.99 4.46
C ASN A 244 -4.54 -20.95 4.81
N PRO A 245 -4.77 -20.03 5.77
CA PRO A 245 -3.80 -19.01 6.14
C PRO A 245 -2.46 -19.58 6.62
N SER A 246 -2.46 -20.75 7.27
CA SER A 246 -1.23 -21.41 7.74
C SER A 246 -0.37 -21.97 6.61
N SER A 247 -0.95 -22.18 5.43
CA SER A 247 -0.23 -22.63 4.24
C SER A 247 0.32 -21.49 3.39
N ARG A 248 0.02 -20.22 3.75
CA ARG A 248 0.52 -19.05 3.01
C ARG A 248 1.99 -18.78 3.30
N ILE A 249 2.76 -18.50 2.26
CA ILE A 249 4.14 -18.02 2.40
C ILE A 249 4.16 -16.57 2.90
N SER A 250 5.17 -16.20 3.70
CA SER A 250 5.39 -14.81 4.10
C SER A 250 5.91 -13.96 2.93
N PRO A 251 5.79 -12.63 2.98
CA PRO A 251 6.39 -11.73 1.99
C PRO A 251 7.90 -11.95 1.81
N ALA A 252 8.64 -12.19 2.90
CA ALA A 252 10.06 -12.55 2.82
C ALA A 252 10.30 -13.87 2.07
N LYS A 253 9.45 -14.89 2.30
CA LYS A 253 9.53 -16.17 1.55
C LYS A 253 9.10 -16.02 0.09
N PHE A 254 8.20 -15.08 -0.23
CA PHE A 254 7.87 -14.75 -1.61
C PHE A 254 9.09 -14.21 -2.35
N ILE A 255 9.87 -13.32 -1.74
CA ILE A 255 11.12 -12.82 -2.33
C ILE A 255 12.11 -13.97 -2.55
N THR A 256 12.41 -14.75 -1.51
CA THR A 256 13.45 -15.80 -1.62
C THR A 256 13.08 -16.88 -2.63
N LYS A 257 11.83 -17.33 -2.67
CA LYS A 257 11.35 -18.29 -3.69
C LYS A 257 11.22 -17.65 -5.07
N GLY A 258 10.73 -16.41 -5.16
CA GLY A 258 10.61 -15.70 -6.43
C GLY A 258 11.97 -15.42 -7.09
N ARG A 259 13.04 -15.35 -6.31
CA ARG A 259 14.43 -15.18 -6.77
C ARG A 259 15.21 -16.48 -6.99
N SER A 260 14.60 -17.64 -6.77
CA SER A 260 15.25 -18.92 -7.09
C SER A 260 15.49 -19.06 -8.60
N HIS A 261 16.30 -20.03 -9.01
CA HIS A 261 16.56 -20.28 -10.44
C HIS A 261 15.25 -20.42 -11.23
N GLY A 262 15.12 -19.65 -12.33
CA GLY A 262 13.91 -19.60 -13.16
C GLY A 262 12.71 -18.88 -12.54
N GLY A 263 12.85 -18.27 -11.36
CA GLY A 263 11.80 -17.50 -10.69
C GLY A 263 11.60 -16.12 -11.32
N PHE A 264 10.37 -15.60 -11.25
CA PHE A 264 10.00 -14.33 -11.86
C PHE A 264 10.81 -13.13 -11.35
N LEU A 265 11.15 -13.12 -10.05
CA LEU A 265 11.94 -12.06 -9.44
C LEU A 265 13.45 -12.20 -9.69
N ARG A 266 13.89 -13.25 -10.40
CA ARG A 266 15.29 -13.44 -10.78
C ARG A 266 15.51 -13.01 -12.22
N ASN A 267 15.90 -11.75 -12.41
CA ASN A 267 16.23 -11.18 -13.70
C ASN A 267 17.32 -10.11 -13.54
N SER A 268 17.98 -9.74 -14.65
CA SER A 268 19.10 -8.81 -14.66
C SER A 268 18.73 -7.42 -14.13
N PHE A 269 17.50 -6.97 -14.35
CA PHE A 269 17.01 -5.69 -13.88
C PHE A 269 16.91 -5.65 -12.35
N VAL A 270 16.23 -6.64 -11.75
CA VAL A 270 16.12 -6.75 -10.28
C VAL A 270 17.50 -6.93 -9.64
N ASP A 271 18.37 -7.76 -10.23
CA ASP A 271 19.73 -7.96 -9.71
C ASP A 271 20.55 -6.64 -9.75
N THR A 272 20.39 -5.82 -10.80
CA THR A 272 21.03 -4.50 -10.90
C THR A 272 20.47 -3.52 -9.87
N MET A 273 19.15 -3.47 -9.68
CA MET A 273 18.53 -2.56 -8.71
C MET A 273 18.92 -2.91 -7.28
N LEU A 274 18.99 -4.19 -6.93
CA LEU A 274 19.49 -4.64 -5.64
C LEU A 274 20.94 -4.22 -5.41
N PHE A 275 21.80 -4.36 -6.42
CA PHE A 275 23.19 -3.92 -6.33
C PHE A 275 23.29 -2.39 -6.09
N VAL A 276 22.47 -1.60 -6.77
CA VAL A 276 22.41 -0.14 -6.55
C VAL A 276 21.97 0.20 -5.12
N GLU A 277 20.96 -0.49 -4.58
CA GLU A 277 20.53 -0.32 -3.18
C GLU A 277 21.68 -0.66 -2.20
N GLU A 278 22.43 -1.73 -2.46
CA GLU A 278 23.54 -2.16 -1.60
C GLU A 278 24.73 -1.20 -1.62
N ILE A 279 25.06 -0.58 -2.77
CA ILE A 279 26.12 0.43 -2.86
C ILE A 279 25.76 1.64 -1.98
N GLN A 280 24.53 2.14 -2.10
CA GLN A 280 24.10 3.31 -1.34
C GLN A 280 24.21 3.09 0.17
N ILE A 281 23.96 1.87 0.65
CA ILE A 281 24.10 1.51 2.06
C ILE A 281 25.58 1.53 2.48
N LYS A 282 26.48 0.96 1.68
CA LYS A 282 27.92 0.91 2.00
C LYS A 282 28.53 2.30 2.11
N ASP A 283 28.21 3.19 1.16
CA ASP A 283 28.69 4.58 1.16
C ASP A 283 28.21 5.39 2.39
N MET A 284 27.02 5.06 2.94
CA MET A 284 26.52 5.68 4.17
C MET A 284 27.19 5.12 5.44
N THR A 285 27.56 3.84 5.45
CA THR A 285 28.26 3.22 6.58
C THR A 285 29.73 3.60 6.68
N GLU A 286 30.41 3.87 5.56
CA GLU A 286 31.83 4.26 5.54
C GLU A 286 32.07 5.74 5.87
N LYS A 287 31.02 6.57 5.92
CA LYS A 287 31.10 8.00 6.24
C LYS A 287 30.79 8.34 7.71
N ASN A 288 30.55 7.33 8.55
CA ASN A 288 30.33 7.46 10.00
C ASN A 288 31.51 6.86 10.77
#